data_AF-A0A2V7W0D2-F1
#
_entry.id   AF-A0A2V7W0D2-F1
#
_cell.length_a   1.000
_cell.length_b   1.000
_cell.length_c   1.000
_cell.angle_alpha   90.00
_cell.angle_beta   90.00
_cell.angle_gamma   90.00
#
_symmetry.space_group_name_H-M   'P 1'
#
loop_
_entity.id
_entity.type
_entity.pdbx_description
1 polymer ?
#
loop_
_entity_poly.entity_id
_entity_poly.type
_entity_poly.pdbx_seq_one_letter_code
_entity_poly.pdbx_strand_id
1 'polypeptide(L)'
;MRLLFIVLLLATEPSTPQDWFQLGVTRHDARDYAGAVTAFEKARELKHPAPILLPLRLARTYARLGNKDKAFENLKQAIDNGYGNAEQLNAENDFLSIRDDAKWTELLAAAKKNQYPCRNDPKYRELDFWLGEWDVEAKGQRIARSSIQLVVDECVIFENYQAVGYSGKSLSAWNGTRWEQYYCDTAGGARFWSGALVEGKMVMTTEFDQNGAKVINRMTYSKEGPDRVRQFIETSTDNGKTWAAGYDGMYVRRH
;
A
#
# COMPACT_ATOMS: atom_id res chain seq x y z
N MET A 1 34.55 8.47 14.62
CA MET A 1 34.34 7.01 14.79
C MET A 1 34.17 6.23 13.47
N ARG A 2 33.65 6.83 12.37
CA ARG A 2 33.54 6.16 11.05
C ARG A 2 34.89 5.87 10.35
N LEU A 3 35.89 6.73 10.51
CA LEU A 3 37.21 6.52 9.87
C LEU A 3 37.98 5.30 10.42
N LEU A 4 37.81 4.96 11.71
CA LEU A 4 38.50 3.81 12.31
C LEU A 4 37.95 2.46 11.84
N PHE A 5 36.67 2.39 11.46
CA PHE A 5 36.08 1.18 10.88
C PHE A 5 36.54 0.93 9.43
N ILE A 6 36.80 2.01 8.66
CA ILE A 6 37.25 1.91 7.27
C ILE A 6 38.71 1.43 7.19
N VAL A 7 39.55 1.81 8.15
CA VAL A 7 40.97 1.39 8.15
C VAL A 7 41.13 -0.06 8.65
N LEU A 8 40.26 -0.56 9.52
CA LEU A 8 40.38 -1.93 10.05
C LEU A 8 40.00 -3.01 9.01
N LEU A 9 39.07 -2.72 8.10
CA LEU A 9 38.66 -3.64 7.03
C LEU A 9 39.72 -3.82 5.92
N LEU A 10 40.72 -2.92 5.85
CA LEU A 10 41.86 -3.08 4.93
C LEU A 10 42.94 -4.02 5.49
N ALA A 11 42.87 -4.40 6.78
CA ALA A 11 43.85 -5.27 7.42
C ALA A 11 43.45 -6.76 7.45
N THR A 12 42.20 -7.10 7.11
CA THR A 12 41.70 -8.48 7.05
C THR A 12 40.99 -8.72 5.73
N GLU A 13 41.35 -9.79 5.01
CA GLU A 13 40.70 -10.13 3.74
C GLU A 13 39.18 -10.30 3.93
N PRO A 14 38.34 -9.74 3.03
CA PRO A 14 36.89 -9.89 3.12
C PRO A 14 36.52 -11.37 3.07
N SER A 15 35.77 -11.84 4.07
CA SER A 15 35.42 -13.26 4.19
C SER A 15 33.91 -13.51 4.26
N THR A 16 33.14 -12.55 4.74
CA THR A 16 31.67 -12.65 4.83
C THR A 16 30.99 -11.93 3.65
N PRO A 17 29.74 -12.28 3.30
CA PRO A 17 28.99 -11.52 2.30
C PRO A 17 28.91 -10.03 2.65
N GLN A 18 28.82 -9.68 3.94
CA GLN A 18 28.77 -8.29 4.42
C GLN A 18 30.10 -7.56 4.17
N ASP A 19 31.24 -8.20 4.40
CA ASP A 19 32.56 -7.60 4.14
C ASP A 19 32.73 -7.31 2.65
N TRP A 20 32.34 -8.27 1.79
CA TRP A 20 32.37 -8.10 0.34
C TRP A 20 31.43 -6.97 -0.12
N PHE A 21 30.25 -6.85 0.48
CA PHE A 21 29.34 -5.75 0.20
C PHE A 21 29.94 -4.39 0.60
N GLN A 22 30.52 -4.28 1.80
CA GLN A 22 31.16 -3.04 2.27
C GLN A 22 32.40 -2.68 1.46
N LEU A 23 33.18 -3.67 1.03
CA LEU A 23 34.30 -3.46 0.11
C LEU A 23 33.78 -2.90 -1.23
N GLY A 24 32.68 -3.44 -1.76
CA GLY A 24 32.03 -2.92 -2.96
C GLY A 24 31.63 -1.46 -2.82
N VAL A 25 31.01 -1.09 -1.70
CA VAL A 25 30.66 0.32 -1.40
C VAL A 25 31.90 1.20 -1.36
N THR A 26 32.94 0.76 -0.65
CA THR A 26 34.18 1.53 -0.48
C THR A 26 34.90 1.76 -1.82
N ARG A 27 34.98 0.72 -2.65
CA ARG A 27 35.58 0.82 -3.99
C ARG A 27 34.75 1.69 -4.93
N HIS A 28 33.41 1.62 -4.85
CA HIS A 28 32.53 2.49 -5.61
C HIS A 28 32.78 3.97 -5.26
N ASP A 29 32.86 4.30 -3.96
CA ASP A 29 33.12 5.66 -3.47
C ASP A 29 34.53 6.15 -3.87
N ALA A 30 35.50 5.23 -3.92
CA ALA A 30 36.84 5.46 -4.44
C ALA A 30 36.91 5.54 -5.98
N ARG A 31 35.78 5.40 -6.68
CA ARG A 31 35.66 5.35 -8.15
C ARG A 31 36.37 4.17 -8.82
N ASP A 32 36.77 3.16 -8.05
CA ASP A 32 37.18 1.85 -8.55
C ASP A 32 35.93 1.01 -8.85
N TYR A 33 35.24 1.37 -9.93
CA TYR A 33 33.97 0.73 -10.27
C TYR A 33 34.14 -0.74 -10.68
N ALA A 34 35.25 -1.09 -11.33
CA ALA A 34 35.53 -2.47 -11.70
C ALA A 34 35.74 -3.35 -10.47
N GLY A 35 36.58 -2.89 -9.52
CA GLY A 35 36.78 -3.59 -8.26
C GLY A 35 35.53 -3.61 -7.38
N ALA A 36 34.69 -2.58 -7.45
CA ALA A 36 33.41 -2.53 -6.75
C ALA A 36 32.43 -3.59 -7.27
N VAL A 37 32.30 -3.74 -8.60
CA VAL A 37 31.50 -4.81 -9.20
C VAL A 37 31.99 -6.17 -8.72
N THR A 38 33.29 -6.46 -8.79
CA THR A 38 33.84 -7.74 -8.32
C THR A 38 33.45 -8.03 -6.87
N ALA A 39 33.54 -7.03 -6.00
CA ALA A 39 33.20 -7.19 -4.59
C ALA A 39 31.70 -7.39 -4.36
N PHE A 40 30.84 -6.63 -5.04
CA PHE A 40 29.38 -6.81 -4.96
C PHE A 40 28.93 -8.16 -5.54
N GLU A 41 29.53 -8.61 -6.64
CA GLU A 41 29.25 -9.92 -7.22
C GLU A 41 29.66 -11.05 -6.26
N LYS A 42 30.79 -10.89 -5.56
CA LYS A 42 31.18 -11.86 -4.53
C LYS A 42 30.20 -11.86 -3.35
N ALA A 43 29.72 -10.69 -2.92
CA ALA A 43 28.66 -10.59 -1.92
C ALA A 43 27.37 -11.29 -2.38
N ARG A 44 27.02 -11.17 -3.66
CA ARG A 44 25.86 -11.85 -4.29
C ARG A 44 26.02 -13.37 -4.28
N GLU A 45 27.18 -13.87 -4.69
CA GLU A 45 27.53 -15.31 -4.68
C GLU A 45 27.42 -15.90 -3.27
N LEU A 46 27.89 -15.15 -2.27
CA LEU A 46 27.80 -15.50 -0.85
C LEU A 46 26.41 -15.23 -0.23
N LYS A 47 25.40 -14.94 -1.06
CA LYS A 47 23.99 -14.75 -0.65
C LYS A 47 23.78 -13.63 0.37
N HIS A 48 24.39 -12.48 0.14
CA HIS A 48 24.16 -11.30 0.99
C HIS A 48 22.65 -11.00 1.13
N PRO A 49 22.13 -10.78 2.36
CA PRO A 49 20.69 -10.72 2.65
C PRO A 49 20.06 -9.35 2.32
N ALA A 50 20.48 -8.69 1.24
CA ALA A 50 19.96 -7.38 0.85
C ALA A 50 19.42 -7.39 -0.60
N PRO A 51 18.23 -7.97 -0.83
CA PRO A 51 17.68 -8.23 -2.17
C PRO A 51 17.37 -6.95 -2.95
N ILE A 52 17.18 -5.81 -2.29
CA ILE A 52 16.99 -4.51 -2.95
C ILE A 52 18.31 -3.76 -3.09
N LEU A 53 19.05 -3.64 -1.97
CA LEU A 53 20.20 -2.73 -1.91
C LEU A 53 21.40 -3.21 -2.73
N LEU A 54 21.68 -4.52 -2.74
CA LEU A 54 22.77 -5.08 -3.53
C LEU A 54 22.59 -4.87 -5.04
N PRO A 55 21.45 -5.25 -5.66
CA PRO A 55 21.23 -4.95 -7.07
C PRO A 55 21.20 -3.45 -7.36
N LEU A 56 20.64 -2.61 -6.48
CA LEU A 56 20.70 -1.15 -6.68
C LEU A 56 22.14 -0.62 -6.72
N ARG A 57 23.03 -1.13 -5.86
CA ARG A 57 24.46 -0.76 -5.85
C ARG A 57 25.20 -1.26 -7.09
N LEU A 58 24.92 -2.48 -7.54
CA LEU A 58 25.45 -3.01 -8.80
C LEU A 58 24.97 -2.17 -9.99
N ALA A 59 23.69 -1.80 -10.04
CA ALA A 59 23.12 -0.97 -11.09
C ALA A 59 23.85 0.37 -11.23
N ARG A 60 24.02 1.09 -10.11
CA ARG A 60 24.79 2.34 -10.06
C ARG A 60 26.21 2.15 -10.56
N THR A 61 26.88 1.10 -10.08
CA THR A 61 28.28 0.82 -10.42
C THR A 61 28.45 0.47 -11.91
N TYR A 62 27.55 -0.33 -12.47
CA TYR A 62 27.54 -0.66 -13.90
C TYR A 62 27.23 0.57 -14.77
N ALA A 63 26.34 1.46 -14.33
CA ALA A 63 26.07 2.73 -15.02
C ALA A 63 27.34 3.61 -15.09
N ARG A 64 28.11 3.69 -14.01
CA ARG A 64 29.40 4.39 -13.96
C ARG A 64 30.50 3.75 -14.81
N LEU A 65 30.44 2.44 -15.02
CA LEU A 65 31.30 1.72 -15.97
C LEU A 65 30.87 1.87 -17.43
N GLY A 66 29.73 2.50 -17.71
CA GLY A 66 29.15 2.57 -19.06
C GLY A 66 28.50 1.26 -19.52
N ASN A 67 28.38 0.25 -18.64
CA ASN A 67 27.69 -1.00 -18.96
C ASN A 67 26.19 -0.85 -18.71
N LYS A 68 25.51 -0.22 -19.67
CA LYS A 68 24.09 0.12 -19.62
C LYS A 68 23.16 -1.08 -19.45
N ASP A 69 23.43 -2.19 -20.14
CA ASP A 69 22.59 -3.38 -20.06
C ASP A 69 22.59 -3.99 -18.66
N LYS A 70 23.79 -4.18 -18.07
CA LYS A 70 23.90 -4.66 -16.69
C LYS A 70 23.36 -3.67 -15.67
N ALA A 71 23.47 -2.36 -15.94
CA ALA A 71 22.88 -1.35 -15.08
C ALA A 71 21.35 -1.52 -15.00
N PHE A 72 20.68 -1.66 -16.15
CA PHE A 72 19.23 -1.86 -16.20
C PHE A 72 18.79 -3.22 -15.65
N GLU A 73 19.52 -4.29 -15.93
CA GLU A 73 19.24 -5.61 -15.36
C GLU A 73 19.20 -5.57 -13.84
N ASN A 74 20.24 -5.01 -13.22
CA ASN A 74 20.33 -4.91 -11.77
C ASN A 74 19.31 -3.89 -11.20
N LEU A 75 19.04 -2.79 -11.91
CA LEU A 75 18.03 -1.84 -11.46
C LEU A 75 16.63 -2.47 -11.47
N LYS A 76 16.31 -3.21 -12.54
CA LYS A 76 15.07 -3.98 -12.63
C LYS A 76 14.97 -4.97 -11.49
N GLN A 77 16.03 -5.71 -11.19
CA GLN A 77 16.03 -6.65 -10.06
C GLN A 77 15.74 -5.95 -8.72
N ALA A 78 16.32 -4.76 -8.46
CA ALA A 78 16.00 -4.00 -7.26
C ALA A 78 14.53 -3.57 -7.19
N ILE A 79 13.95 -3.16 -8.32
CA ILE A 79 12.54 -2.76 -8.44
C ILE A 79 11.60 -3.97 -8.30
N ASP A 80 11.88 -5.09 -8.95
CA ASP A 80 11.10 -6.32 -8.79
C ASP A 80 11.10 -6.80 -7.32
N ASN A 81 12.19 -6.53 -6.58
CA ASN A 81 12.31 -6.81 -5.15
C ASN A 81 11.69 -5.72 -4.25
N GLY A 82 10.99 -4.73 -4.80
CA GLY A 82 10.22 -3.74 -4.05
C GLY A 82 10.87 -2.37 -3.89
N TYR A 83 11.93 -2.03 -4.63
CA TYR A 83 12.43 -0.65 -4.63
C TYR A 83 11.34 0.31 -5.13
N GLY A 84 11.00 1.30 -4.30
CA GLY A 84 9.85 2.19 -4.52
C GLY A 84 10.14 3.69 -4.48
N ASN A 85 11.40 4.13 -4.45
CA ASN A 85 11.70 5.58 -4.38
C ASN A 85 12.13 6.13 -5.74
N ALA A 86 11.15 6.39 -6.62
CA ALA A 86 11.42 6.89 -7.97
C ALA A 86 12.10 8.27 -7.98
N GLU A 87 11.77 9.14 -7.01
CA GLU A 87 12.39 10.46 -6.89
C GLU A 87 13.88 10.36 -6.54
N GLN A 88 14.23 9.55 -5.53
CA GLN A 88 15.62 9.32 -5.16
C GLN A 88 16.40 8.66 -6.31
N LEU A 89 15.78 7.72 -7.03
CA LEU A 89 16.38 7.10 -8.20
C LEU A 89 16.67 8.13 -9.31
N ASN A 90 15.74 9.06 -9.54
CA ASN A 90 15.91 10.14 -10.50
C ASN A 90 16.83 11.28 -10.01
N ALA A 91 17.15 11.34 -8.72
CA ALA A 91 18.15 12.25 -8.18
C ALA A 91 19.57 11.65 -8.18
N GLU A 92 19.72 10.32 -8.29
CA GLU A 92 21.00 9.62 -8.19
C GLU A 92 21.90 9.88 -9.41
N ASN A 93 23.01 10.59 -9.19
CA ASN A 93 23.94 11.03 -10.23
C ASN A 93 24.62 9.87 -10.94
N ASP A 94 24.73 8.70 -10.32
CA ASP A 94 25.35 7.53 -10.95
C ASP A 94 24.63 7.07 -12.23
N PHE A 95 23.36 7.42 -12.38
CA PHE A 95 22.54 7.05 -13.53
C PHE A 95 22.49 8.09 -14.63
N LEU A 96 23.16 9.26 -14.50
CA LEU A 96 23.07 10.36 -15.47
C LEU A 96 23.30 9.91 -16.93
N SER A 97 24.25 9.01 -17.16
CA SER A 97 24.60 8.50 -18.49
C SER A 97 23.52 7.61 -19.14
N ILE A 98 22.53 7.14 -18.38
CA ILE A 98 21.51 6.20 -18.86
C ILE A 98 20.08 6.74 -18.80
N ARG A 99 19.86 7.97 -18.30
CA ARG A 99 18.50 8.51 -18.05
C ARG A 99 17.69 8.79 -19.31
N ASP A 100 18.35 9.12 -20.41
CA ASP A 100 17.67 9.44 -21.68
C ASP A 100 17.17 8.18 -22.42
N ASP A 101 17.42 6.99 -21.87
CA ASP A 101 16.94 5.74 -22.46
C ASP A 101 15.47 5.46 -22.14
N ALA A 102 14.74 4.84 -23.07
CA ALA A 102 13.36 4.43 -22.85
C ALA A 102 13.21 3.46 -21.65
N LYS A 103 14.16 2.53 -21.44
CA LYS A 103 14.14 1.60 -20.29
C LYS A 103 14.22 2.34 -18.95
N TRP A 104 14.89 3.49 -18.89
CA TRP A 104 14.92 4.31 -17.68
C TRP A 104 13.53 4.81 -17.32
N THR A 105 12.78 5.32 -18.31
CA THR A 105 11.40 5.80 -18.11
C THR A 105 10.48 4.68 -17.64
N GLU A 106 10.61 3.48 -18.22
CA GLU A 106 9.84 2.29 -17.81
C GLU A 106 10.14 1.89 -16.36
N LEU A 107 11.42 1.83 -15.98
CA LEU A 107 11.85 1.44 -14.64
C LEU A 107 11.47 2.49 -13.59
N LEU A 108 11.54 3.79 -13.91
CA LEU A 108 11.02 4.84 -13.01
C LEU A 108 9.51 4.69 -12.78
N ALA A 109 8.74 4.40 -13.83
CA ALA A 109 7.31 4.15 -13.70
C ALA A 109 7.03 2.92 -12.82
N ALA A 110 7.81 1.85 -12.97
CA ALA A 110 7.70 0.65 -12.12
C ALA A 110 8.06 0.94 -10.65
N ALA A 111 9.15 1.67 -10.39
CA ALA A 111 9.51 2.11 -9.03
C ALA A 111 8.42 2.98 -8.41
N LYS A 112 7.79 3.88 -9.19
CA LYS A 112 6.67 4.70 -8.72
C LYS A 112 5.43 3.85 -8.37
N LYS A 113 5.20 2.74 -9.08
CA LYS A 113 4.12 1.80 -8.72
C LYS A 113 4.38 1.14 -7.36
N ASN A 114 5.62 0.71 -7.11
CA ASN A 114 6.02 0.15 -5.81
C ASN A 114 5.93 1.17 -4.68
N GLN A 115 6.10 2.47 -4.96
CA GLN A 115 5.93 3.54 -3.97
C GLN A 115 4.50 3.60 -3.41
N TYR A 116 3.51 3.36 -4.29
CA TYR A 116 2.09 3.49 -3.99
C TYR A 116 1.37 2.19 -4.31
N PRO A 117 1.62 1.10 -3.56
CA PRO A 117 1.11 -0.23 -3.88
C PRO A 117 -0.42 -0.25 -3.92
N CYS A 118 -1.07 0.39 -2.93
CA CYS A 118 -2.53 0.41 -2.83
C CYS A 118 -3.21 1.17 -3.98
N ARG A 119 -2.60 2.26 -4.48
CA ARG A 119 -3.12 2.98 -5.65
C ARG A 119 -3.14 2.10 -6.91
N ASN A 120 -2.22 1.15 -7.00
CA ASN A 120 -1.98 0.36 -8.20
C ASN A 120 -2.53 -1.07 -8.13
N ASP A 121 -3.07 -1.48 -6.99
CA ASP A 121 -3.70 -2.78 -6.81
C ASP A 121 -5.23 -2.64 -6.83
N PRO A 122 -5.93 -3.24 -7.82
CA PRO A 122 -7.39 -3.21 -7.90
C PRO A 122 -8.10 -3.64 -6.62
N LYS A 123 -7.50 -4.50 -5.79
CA LYS A 123 -8.09 -4.94 -4.51
C LYS A 123 -8.34 -3.80 -3.55
N TYR A 124 -7.44 -2.82 -3.48
CA TYR A 124 -7.60 -1.65 -2.61
C TYR A 124 -8.63 -0.65 -3.13
N ARG A 125 -9.11 -0.84 -4.38
CA ARG A 125 -10.04 0.07 -5.07
C ARG A 125 -11.46 -0.50 -5.19
N GLU A 126 -11.71 -1.70 -4.66
CA GLU A 126 -13.01 -2.38 -4.77
C GLU A 126 -14.18 -1.59 -4.14
N LEU A 127 -13.91 -0.74 -3.13
CA LEU A 127 -14.92 0.09 -2.45
C LEU A 127 -14.93 1.57 -2.94
N ASP A 128 -14.17 1.89 -3.99
CA ASP A 128 -14.04 3.27 -4.50
C ASP A 128 -15.36 3.93 -4.91
N PHE A 129 -16.35 3.13 -5.28
CA PHE A 129 -17.65 3.64 -5.66
C PHE A 129 -18.35 4.43 -4.54
N TRP A 130 -17.89 4.27 -3.29
CA TRP A 130 -18.37 5.00 -2.11
C TRP A 130 -17.65 6.34 -1.88
N LEU A 131 -16.54 6.61 -2.58
CA LEU A 131 -15.78 7.85 -2.41
C LEU A 131 -16.60 9.08 -2.82
N GLY A 132 -16.51 10.13 -2.01
CA GLY A 132 -17.13 11.42 -2.30
C GLY A 132 -17.75 12.11 -1.10
N GLU A 133 -18.44 13.19 -1.42
CA GLU A 133 -19.22 13.99 -0.49
C GLU A 133 -20.70 13.68 -0.70
N TRP A 134 -21.40 13.31 0.37
CA TRP A 134 -22.75 12.75 0.28
C TRP A 134 -23.70 13.44 1.25
N ASP A 135 -24.92 13.67 0.80
CA ASP A 135 -26.08 13.77 1.69
C ASP A 135 -26.65 12.35 1.86
N VAL A 136 -26.89 11.93 3.10
CA VAL A 136 -27.41 10.60 3.41
C VAL A 136 -28.90 10.70 3.68
N GLU A 137 -29.68 9.92 2.94
CA GLU A 137 -31.12 9.88 3.01
C GLU A 137 -31.62 8.54 3.53
N ALA A 138 -32.64 8.56 4.37
CA ALA A 138 -33.38 7.36 4.79
C ALA A 138 -34.87 7.70 4.82
N LYS A 139 -35.73 6.77 4.37
CA LYS A 139 -37.18 6.96 4.31
C LYS A 139 -37.60 8.28 3.61
N GLY A 140 -36.86 8.67 2.57
CA GLY A 140 -37.12 9.88 1.78
C GLY A 140 -36.73 11.21 2.45
N GLN A 141 -36.01 11.18 3.57
CA GLN A 141 -35.53 12.37 4.26
C GLN A 141 -34.01 12.35 4.38
N ARG A 142 -33.38 13.52 4.21
CA ARG A 142 -31.96 13.70 4.52
C ARG A 142 -31.73 13.67 6.02
N ILE A 143 -30.94 12.71 6.48
CA ILE A 143 -30.66 12.47 7.90
C ILE A 143 -29.24 12.88 8.31
N ALA A 144 -28.30 12.95 7.36
CA ALA A 144 -26.90 13.24 7.64
C ALA A 144 -26.13 13.73 6.41
N ARG A 145 -24.87 14.09 6.64
CA ARG A 145 -23.83 14.24 5.63
C ARG A 145 -22.72 13.23 5.90
N SER A 146 -22.09 12.72 4.84
CA SER A 146 -20.92 11.87 4.99
C SER A 146 -19.84 12.28 3.98
N SER A 147 -18.60 12.40 4.46
CA SER A 147 -17.40 12.64 3.64
C SER A 147 -16.55 11.37 3.63
N ILE A 148 -16.34 10.80 2.45
CA ILE A 148 -15.63 9.54 2.24
C ILE A 148 -14.38 9.79 1.40
N GLN A 149 -13.21 9.55 1.96
CA GLN A 149 -11.92 9.98 1.40
C GLN A 149 -10.89 8.84 1.40
N LEU A 150 -9.95 8.90 0.47
CA LEU A 150 -8.73 8.10 0.54
C LEU A 150 -7.70 8.80 1.43
N VAL A 151 -7.15 8.06 2.39
CA VAL A 151 -6.10 8.50 3.32
C VAL A 151 -4.98 7.47 3.38
N VAL A 152 -3.86 7.81 4.03
CA VAL A 152 -2.68 6.93 4.16
C VAL A 152 -2.20 6.44 2.79
N ASP A 153 -1.82 7.38 1.92
CA ASP A 153 -1.38 7.13 0.54
C ASP A 153 -2.33 6.22 -0.26
N GLU A 154 -3.64 6.41 -0.06
CA GLU A 154 -4.73 5.68 -0.72
C GLU A 154 -4.84 4.19 -0.34
N CYS A 155 -4.28 3.79 0.80
CA CYS A 155 -4.47 2.45 1.35
C CYS A 155 -5.72 2.30 2.21
N VAL A 156 -6.28 3.41 2.69
CA VAL A 156 -7.40 3.40 3.65
C VAL A 156 -8.49 4.35 3.16
N ILE A 157 -9.74 3.89 3.24
CA ILE A 157 -10.92 4.73 3.09
C ILE A 157 -11.33 5.24 4.47
N PHE A 158 -11.46 6.54 4.62
CA PHE A 158 -11.94 7.20 5.83
C PHE A 158 -13.32 7.78 5.61
N GLU A 159 -14.25 7.47 6.50
CA GLU A 159 -15.57 8.10 6.59
C GLU A 159 -15.63 9.10 7.73
N ASN A 160 -16.24 10.24 7.46
CA ASN A 160 -16.69 11.20 8.46
C ASN A 160 -18.19 11.46 8.29
N TYR A 161 -19.00 10.76 9.10
CA TYR A 161 -20.46 10.85 9.10
C TYR A 161 -20.96 11.85 10.16
N GLN A 162 -21.82 12.77 9.75
CA GLN A 162 -22.34 13.84 10.61
C GLN A 162 -23.86 13.99 10.45
N ALA A 163 -24.59 13.72 11.53
CA ALA A 163 -26.01 14.01 11.68
C ALA A 163 -26.23 15.09 12.75
N VAL A 164 -27.48 15.49 12.95
CA VAL A 164 -27.87 16.39 14.05
C VAL A 164 -27.76 15.64 15.37
N GLY A 165 -26.87 16.07 16.27
CA GLY A 165 -26.68 15.45 17.58
C GLY A 165 -25.98 14.09 17.57
N TYR A 166 -25.47 13.63 16.43
CA TYR A 166 -24.78 12.35 16.28
C TYR A 166 -23.68 12.46 15.23
N SER A 167 -22.52 11.86 15.49
CA SER A 167 -21.48 11.69 14.48
C SER A 167 -20.82 10.33 14.59
N GLY A 168 -20.44 9.77 13.44
CA GLY A 168 -19.74 8.51 13.31
C GLY A 168 -18.50 8.67 12.43
N LYS A 169 -17.54 7.77 12.59
CA LYS A 169 -16.36 7.67 11.73
C LYS A 169 -16.07 6.22 11.42
N SER A 170 -15.52 5.97 10.25
CA SER A 170 -14.97 4.65 9.95
C SER A 170 -13.65 4.70 9.20
N LEU A 171 -12.85 3.65 9.38
CA LEU A 171 -11.66 3.35 8.59
C LEU A 171 -11.87 1.99 7.93
N SER A 172 -11.79 1.94 6.61
CA SER A 172 -11.97 0.72 5.81
C SER A 172 -10.71 0.42 5.01
N ALA A 173 -10.21 -0.80 5.10
CA ALA A 173 -8.95 -1.21 4.45
C ALA A 173 -9.00 -2.68 4.00
N TRP A 174 -8.26 -2.98 2.93
CA TRP A 174 -7.94 -4.36 2.54
C TRP A 174 -6.72 -4.86 3.32
N ASN A 175 -6.83 -6.01 3.97
CA ASN A 175 -5.75 -6.57 4.80
C ASN A 175 -4.89 -7.63 4.09
N GLY A 176 -5.06 -7.81 2.77
CA GLY A 176 -4.41 -8.87 1.99
C GLY A 176 -5.31 -10.09 1.76
N THR A 177 -6.32 -10.31 2.62
CA THR A 177 -7.24 -11.47 2.54
C THR A 177 -8.71 -11.07 2.46
N ARG A 178 -9.09 -10.00 3.15
CA ARG A 178 -10.47 -9.51 3.23
C ARG A 178 -10.49 -8.00 3.45
N TRP A 179 -11.64 -7.39 3.20
CA TRP A 179 -11.92 -6.02 3.63
C TRP A 179 -12.25 -6.01 5.11
N GLU A 180 -11.79 -4.97 5.80
CA GLU A 180 -12.10 -4.71 7.20
C GLU A 180 -12.51 -3.26 7.36
N GLN A 181 -13.45 -3.00 8.27
CA GLN A 181 -13.87 -1.65 8.62
C GLN A 181 -14.05 -1.53 10.12
N TYR A 182 -13.39 -0.55 10.74
CA TYR A 182 -13.64 -0.18 12.13
C TYR A 182 -14.50 1.09 12.16
N TYR A 183 -15.66 1.00 12.80
CA TYR A 183 -16.59 2.11 12.97
C TYR A 183 -16.68 2.51 14.44
N CYS A 184 -16.77 3.81 14.72
CA CYS A 184 -17.09 4.34 16.04
C CYS A 184 -18.02 5.56 15.96
N ASP A 185 -18.75 5.84 17.04
CA ASP A 185 -19.68 6.97 17.11
C ASP A 185 -19.77 7.67 18.46
N THR A 186 -20.48 8.81 18.48
CA THR A 186 -20.69 9.64 19.69
C THR A 186 -21.61 9.02 20.73
N ALA A 187 -22.33 7.95 20.42
CA ALA A 187 -23.11 7.19 21.40
C ALA A 187 -22.27 6.10 22.11
N GLY A 188 -20.96 6.02 21.81
CA GLY A 188 -20.07 4.99 22.34
C GLY A 188 -20.18 3.66 21.59
N GLY A 189 -20.90 3.63 20.46
CA GLY A 189 -20.93 2.49 19.58
C GLY A 189 -19.58 2.29 18.91
N ALA A 190 -19.08 1.06 18.92
CA ALA A 190 -17.92 0.65 18.14
C ALA A 190 -18.18 -0.73 17.51
N ARG A 191 -17.83 -0.90 16.24
CA ARG A 191 -18.03 -2.16 15.50
C ARG A 191 -16.84 -2.44 14.60
N PHE A 192 -16.46 -3.71 14.54
CA PHE A 192 -15.48 -4.19 13.58
C PHE A 192 -16.20 -5.06 12.56
N TRP A 193 -16.13 -4.64 11.31
CA TRP A 193 -16.75 -5.30 10.18
C TRP A 193 -15.68 -5.98 9.36
N SER A 194 -16.03 -7.09 8.72
CA SER A 194 -15.14 -7.74 7.76
C SER A 194 -15.92 -8.33 6.60
N GLY A 195 -15.33 -8.41 5.42
CA GLY A 195 -16.08 -8.78 4.22
C GLY A 195 -15.27 -8.80 2.94
N ALA A 196 -15.99 -8.80 1.82
CA ALA A 196 -15.42 -8.81 0.48
C ALA A 196 -16.38 -8.21 -0.55
N LEU A 197 -15.84 -7.91 -1.73
CA LEU A 197 -16.66 -7.62 -2.89
C LEU A 197 -17.29 -8.93 -3.41
N VAL A 198 -18.62 -8.97 -3.44
CA VAL A 198 -19.43 -10.10 -3.94
C VAL A 198 -20.35 -9.56 -5.02
N GLU A 199 -20.20 -10.03 -6.26
CA GLU A 199 -21.05 -9.62 -7.39
C GLU A 199 -21.14 -8.08 -7.57
N GLY A 200 -20.02 -7.38 -7.36
CA GLY A 200 -19.94 -5.92 -7.50
C GLY A 200 -20.50 -5.13 -6.30
N LYS A 201 -20.89 -5.80 -5.22
CA LYS A 201 -21.36 -5.19 -3.97
C LYS A 201 -20.37 -5.46 -2.85
N MET A 202 -20.08 -4.46 -2.02
CA MET A 202 -19.24 -4.67 -0.85
C MET A 202 -20.10 -5.23 0.28
N VAL A 203 -19.90 -6.50 0.63
CA VAL A 203 -20.67 -7.20 1.66
C VAL A 203 -19.79 -7.42 2.87
N MET A 204 -20.16 -6.85 4.01
CA MET A 204 -19.44 -6.93 5.27
C MET A 204 -20.35 -7.46 6.38
N THR A 205 -19.78 -8.20 7.33
CA THR A 205 -20.49 -8.70 8.50
C THR A 205 -19.80 -8.29 9.80
N THR A 206 -20.60 -8.18 10.86
CA THR A 206 -20.12 -8.08 12.24
C THR A 206 -20.99 -8.96 13.12
N GLU A 207 -20.40 -9.48 14.18
CA GLU A 207 -21.11 -10.22 15.22
C GLU A 207 -20.93 -9.51 16.56
N PHE A 208 -21.96 -9.50 17.40
CA PHE A 208 -21.89 -8.94 18.74
C PHE A 208 -22.92 -9.61 19.66
N ASP A 209 -22.70 -9.49 20.96
CA ASP A 209 -23.70 -9.89 21.96
C ASP A 209 -24.72 -8.77 22.17
N GLN A 210 -25.99 -9.14 22.20
CA GLN A 210 -27.08 -8.27 22.60
C GLN A 210 -27.93 -9.00 23.64
N ASN A 211 -27.81 -8.59 24.90
CA ASN A 211 -28.52 -9.18 26.04
C ASN A 211 -28.29 -10.70 26.21
N GLY A 212 -27.05 -11.17 26.00
CA GLY A 212 -26.69 -12.58 26.12
C GLY A 212 -27.01 -13.43 24.89
N ALA A 213 -27.49 -12.81 23.81
CA ALA A 213 -27.76 -13.48 22.54
C ALA A 213 -26.81 -12.98 21.44
N LYS A 214 -26.28 -13.91 20.65
CA LYS A 214 -25.49 -13.60 19.46
C LYS A 214 -26.37 -12.94 18.39
N VAL A 215 -25.96 -11.77 17.94
CA VAL A 215 -26.56 -11.05 16.82
C VAL A 215 -25.54 -10.89 15.70
N ILE A 216 -25.98 -11.11 14.46
CA ILE A 216 -25.16 -10.93 13.26
C ILE A 216 -25.78 -9.81 12.44
N ASN A 217 -24.98 -8.80 12.08
CA ASN A 217 -25.36 -7.83 11.07
C ASN A 217 -24.60 -8.10 9.78
N ARG A 218 -25.30 -7.96 8.65
CA ARG A 218 -24.74 -7.95 7.30
C ARG A 218 -25.02 -6.60 6.67
N MET A 219 -23.96 -5.87 6.35
CA MET A 219 -24.00 -4.61 5.64
C MET A 219 -23.63 -4.83 4.17
N THR A 220 -24.39 -4.25 3.26
CA THR A 220 -24.13 -4.28 1.83
C THR A 220 -24.07 -2.86 1.28
N TYR A 221 -22.93 -2.47 0.72
CA TYR A 221 -22.83 -1.27 -0.10
C TYR A 221 -23.01 -1.63 -1.58
N SER A 222 -23.95 -0.96 -2.25
CA SER A 222 -24.25 -1.15 -3.67
C SER A 222 -24.18 0.17 -4.43
N LYS A 223 -23.50 0.18 -5.57
CA LYS A 223 -23.53 1.31 -6.51
C LYS A 223 -24.84 1.27 -7.30
N GLU A 224 -25.77 2.16 -6.97
CA GLU A 224 -27.08 2.26 -7.64
C GLU A 224 -27.08 3.28 -8.80
N GLY A 225 -26.00 4.05 -8.94
CA GLY A 225 -25.80 5.03 -10.00
C GLY A 225 -24.46 5.74 -9.88
N PRO A 226 -24.14 6.70 -10.77
CA PRO A 226 -22.91 7.49 -10.67
C PRO A 226 -22.83 8.32 -9.38
N ASP A 227 -23.98 8.78 -8.91
CA ASP A 227 -24.14 9.71 -7.79
C ASP A 227 -25.02 9.13 -6.68
N ARG A 228 -25.10 7.80 -6.61
CA ARG A 228 -25.97 7.07 -5.67
C ARG A 228 -25.31 5.79 -5.18
N VAL A 229 -25.14 5.67 -3.86
CA VAL A 229 -24.69 4.44 -3.20
C VAL A 229 -25.69 4.06 -2.12
N ARG A 230 -26.17 2.82 -2.15
CA ARG A 230 -27.06 2.29 -1.12
C ARG A 230 -26.23 1.57 -0.07
N GLN A 231 -26.51 1.85 1.20
CA GLN A 231 -26.06 1.07 2.34
C GLN A 231 -27.27 0.37 2.95
N PHE A 232 -27.28 -0.96 2.89
CA PHE A 232 -28.36 -1.76 3.45
C PHE A 232 -27.80 -2.68 4.54
N ILE A 233 -28.39 -2.64 5.74
CA ILE A 233 -28.03 -3.50 6.86
C ILE A 233 -29.20 -4.41 7.17
N GLU A 234 -28.89 -5.70 7.25
CA GLU A 234 -29.80 -6.74 7.70
C GLU A 234 -29.26 -7.37 8.98
N THR A 235 -30.16 -7.86 9.83
CA THR A 235 -29.84 -8.46 11.11
C THR A 235 -30.37 -9.89 11.15
N SER A 236 -29.57 -10.79 11.71
CA SER A 236 -29.95 -12.16 12.01
C SER A 236 -29.74 -12.46 13.49
N THR A 237 -30.72 -13.14 14.09
CA THR A 237 -30.72 -13.61 15.48
C THR A 237 -30.75 -15.15 15.57
N ASP A 238 -30.70 -15.84 14.43
CA ASP A 238 -30.81 -17.29 14.33
C ASP A 238 -29.59 -17.93 13.62
N ASN A 239 -28.42 -17.31 13.80
CA ASN A 239 -27.15 -17.69 13.18
C ASN A 239 -27.15 -17.65 11.64
N GLY A 240 -27.77 -16.62 11.06
CA GLY A 240 -27.73 -16.34 9.63
C GLY A 240 -28.74 -17.12 8.80
N LYS A 241 -29.69 -17.84 9.42
CA LYS A 241 -30.73 -18.60 8.70
C LYS A 241 -31.79 -17.67 8.14
N THR A 242 -32.19 -16.66 8.89
CA THR A 242 -33.11 -15.60 8.46
C THR A 242 -32.49 -14.22 8.70
N TRP A 243 -32.91 -13.27 7.87
CA TRP A 243 -32.40 -11.90 7.86
C TRP A 243 -33.58 -10.92 7.85
N ALA A 244 -33.61 -10.04 8.83
CA ALA A 244 -34.58 -8.95 8.92
C ALA A 244 -33.92 -7.64 8.49
N ALA A 245 -34.65 -6.81 7.74
CA ALA A 245 -34.17 -5.48 7.35
C ALA A 245 -33.99 -4.59 8.59
N GLY A 246 -32.81 -3.99 8.74
CA GLY A 246 -32.45 -3.11 9.86
C GLY A 246 -32.35 -1.65 9.45
N TYR A 247 -31.41 -1.33 8.56
CA TYR A 247 -31.17 0.03 8.07
C TYR A 247 -31.09 0.06 6.55
N ASP A 248 -31.65 1.10 5.94
CA ASP A 248 -31.62 1.33 4.50
C ASP A 248 -31.37 2.81 4.23
N GLY A 249 -30.11 3.12 3.93
CA GLY A 249 -29.62 4.47 3.67
C GLY A 249 -29.19 4.63 2.23
N MET A 250 -29.46 5.79 1.66
CA MET A 250 -29.00 6.20 0.34
C MET A 250 -28.04 7.38 0.48
N TYR A 251 -26.81 7.19 0.03
CA TYR A 251 -25.83 8.25 -0.14
C TYR A 251 -26.09 8.88 -1.51
N VAL A 252 -26.55 10.14 -1.52
CA VAL A 252 -26.81 10.93 -2.73
C VAL A 252 -25.71 11.98 -2.86
N ARG A 253 -25.08 12.07 -4.03
CA ARG A 253 -23.91 12.94 -4.20
C ARG A 253 -24.28 14.40 -3.93
N ARG A 254 -23.43 15.07 -3.15
CA ARG A 254 -23.51 16.49 -2.87
C ARG A 254 -22.65 17.25 -3.88
N HIS A 255 -23.28 18.14 -4.65
CA HIS A 255 -22.61 19.07 -5.56
C HIS A 255 -22.33 20.41 -4.89
#